data_AF-A0A945I9J5-F1
#
_entry.id   AF-A0A945I9J5-F1
#
_cell.length_a   1.000
_cell.length_b   1.000
_cell.length_c   1.000
_cell.angle_alpha   90.00
_cell.angle_beta   90.00
_cell.angle_gamma   90.00
#
_symmetry.space_group_name_H-M   'P 1'
#
loop_
_entity.id
_entity.type
_entity.pdbx_description
1 polymer ?
#
loop_
_entity_poly.entity_id
_entity_poly.type
_entity_poly.pdbx_seq_one_letter_code
_entity_poly.pdbx_strand_id
1 'polypeptide(L)'
;MTETALPIVALSGGDPAGIGPELCMKAALSSDVAAICRPLMFGDRRVMDSHAEACGIDIVFDGYQAVSDIDWNAPGAKLVELDLFGNAPFEMGV
;
A
#
# COMPACT_ATOMS: atom_id res chain seq x y z
N MET A 1 14.12 -12.39 -26.32
CA MET A 1 13.67 -12.78 -24.96
C MET A 1 12.86 -11.60 -24.48
N THR A 2 11.54 -11.75 -24.35
CA THR A 2 10.71 -10.66 -23.83
C THR A 2 11.17 -10.41 -22.41
N GLU A 3 11.61 -9.18 -22.13
CA GLU A 3 11.88 -8.72 -20.77
C GLU A 3 10.59 -8.95 -19.96
N THR A 4 10.56 -10.03 -19.18
CA THR A 4 9.36 -10.40 -18.45
C THR A 4 9.19 -9.39 -17.34
N ALA A 5 8.26 -8.45 -17.53
CA ALA A 5 7.95 -7.43 -16.53
C ALA A 5 7.76 -8.09 -15.16
N LEU A 6 8.35 -7.50 -14.12
CA LEU A 6 8.27 -8.03 -12.76
C LEU A 6 6.80 -8.32 -12.38
N PRO A 7 6.55 -9.41 -11.65
CA PRO A 7 5.19 -9.77 -11.24
C PRO A 7 4.60 -8.68 -10.35
N ILE A 8 3.29 -8.46 -10.49
CA ILE A 8 2.54 -7.63 -9.53
C ILE A 8 2.23 -8.50 -8.32
N VAL A 9 2.60 -8.04 -7.13
CA VAL A 9 2.36 -8.76 -5.88
C VAL A 9 1.50 -7.89 -4.98
N ALA A 10 0.32 -8.40 -4.66
CA ALA A 10 -0.60 -7.75 -3.73
C ALA A 10 -0.07 -7.85 -2.30
N LEU A 11 0.03 -6.71 -1.62
CA LEU A 11 0.34 -6.58 -0.21
C LEU A 11 -0.94 -6.23 0.54
N SER A 12 -1.46 -7.17 1.32
CA SER A 12 -2.65 -6.96 2.16
C SER A 12 -2.23 -6.59 3.58
N GLY A 13 -2.66 -5.42 4.06
CA GLY A 13 -2.39 -4.96 5.42
C GLY A 13 -3.00 -5.81 6.54
N GLY A 14 -3.90 -6.74 6.21
CA GLY A 14 -4.56 -7.59 7.20
C GLY A 14 -5.49 -6.78 8.10
N ASP A 15 -5.36 -6.96 9.41
CA ASP A 15 -6.10 -6.17 10.40
C ASP A 15 -5.62 -4.69 10.38
N PRO A 16 -6.51 -3.72 10.11
CA PRO A 16 -6.17 -2.30 10.12
C PRO A 16 -5.57 -1.79 11.44
N ALA A 17 -5.96 -2.36 12.58
CA ALA A 17 -5.46 -1.95 13.89
C ALA A 17 -4.14 -2.64 14.29
N GLY A 18 -3.75 -3.68 13.55
CA GLY A 18 -2.49 -4.42 13.75
C GLY A 18 -1.31 -3.79 13.01
N ILE A 19 -0.19 -4.52 12.95
CA ILE A 19 1.10 -4.05 12.39
C ILE A 19 1.24 -4.24 10.86
N GLY A 20 0.21 -4.79 10.22
CA GLY A 20 0.30 -5.16 8.81
C GLY A 20 0.37 -3.97 7.85
N PRO A 21 -0.36 -2.86 8.08
CA PRO A 21 -0.27 -1.67 7.22
C PRO A 21 1.16 -1.09 7.15
N GLU A 22 1.86 -0.93 8.28
CA GLU A 22 3.22 -0.38 8.25
C GLU A 22 4.25 -1.35 7.65
N LEU A 23 4.05 -2.66 7.82
CA LEU A 23 4.89 -3.66 7.15
C LEU A 23 4.69 -3.62 5.63
N CYS A 24 3.46 -3.43 5.15
CA CYS A 24 3.18 -3.28 3.72
C CYS A 24 3.87 -2.04 3.15
N MET A 25 3.81 -0.89 3.84
CA MET A 25 4.49 0.34 3.40
C MET A 25 6.00 0.18 3.36
N LYS A 26 6.61 -0.37 4.41
CA LYS A 26 8.06 -0.63 4.46
C LYS A 26 8.50 -1.59 3.35
N ALA A 27 7.70 -2.61 3.06
CA ALA A 27 7.96 -3.52 1.94
C ALA A 27 7.83 -2.79 0.59
N ALA A 28 6.80 -1.96 0.40
CA ALA A 28 6.59 -1.22 -0.84
C ALA A 28 7.72 -0.20 -1.13
N LEU A 29 8.33 0.37 -0.09
CA LEU A 29 9.46 1.30 -0.19
C LEU A 29 10.83 0.61 -0.29
N SER A 30 10.90 -0.71 -0.05
CA SER A 30 12.16 -1.44 -0.07
C SER A 30 12.66 -1.64 -1.50
N SER A 31 13.91 -1.23 -1.77
CA SER A 31 14.58 -1.48 -3.04
C SER A 31 14.71 -2.97 -3.35
N ASP A 32 14.91 -3.80 -2.33
CA ASP A 32 15.07 -5.25 -2.50
C ASP A 32 13.76 -5.90 -2.93
N VAL A 33 12.63 -5.40 -2.41
CA VAL A 33 11.29 -5.85 -2.82
C VAL A 33 10.99 -5.35 -4.24
N ALA A 34 11.24 -4.07 -4.52
CA ALA A 34 11.03 -3.48 -5.83
C ALA A 34 11.92 -4.12 -6.93
N ALA A 35 13.04 -4.73 -6.57
CA ALA A 35 13.91 -5.46 -7.49
C ALA A 35 13.32 -6.80 -7.96
N ILE A 36 12.36 -7.38 -7.22
CA ILE A 36 11.81 -8.71 -7.50
C ILE A 36 10.31 -8.70 -7.82
N CYS A 37 9.60 -7.64 -7.47
CA CYS A 37 8.18 -7.48 -7.81
C CYS A 37 7.78 -6.02 -7.93
N ARG A 38 6.56 -5.82 -8.42
CA ARG A 38 5.84 -4.55 -8.36
C ARG A 38 4.84 -4.62 -7.20
N PRO A 39 5.18 -4.08 -6.01
CA PRO A 39 4.30 -4.15 -4.85
C PRO A 39 3.05 -3.31 -5.07
N LEU A 40 1.89 -3.90 -4.80
CA LEU A 40 0.59 -3.23 -4.86
C LEU A 40 -0.13 -3.38 -3.52
N MET A 41 -0.32 -2.29 -2.80
CA MET A 41 -1.03 -2.32 -1.53
C MET A 41 -2.54 -2.29 -1.75
N PHE A 42 -3.28 -2.97 -0.87
CA PHE A 42 -4.72 -2.85 -0.73
C PHE A 42 -5.05 -2.41 0.69
N GLY A 43 -5.80 -1.33 0.84
CA GLY A 43 -6.19 -0.84 2.16
C GLY A 43 -6.93 0.47 2.13
N ASP A 44 -7.46 0.85 3.29
CA ASP A 44 -8.10 2.15 3.47
C ASP A 44 -7.04 3.25 3.63
N ARG A 45 -7.22 4.35 2.88
CA ARG A 45 -6.28 5.46 2.90
C ARG A 45 -6.08 6.04 4.30
N ARG A 46 -7.15 6.11 5.10
CA ARG A 46 -7.10 6.63 6.48
C ARG A 46 -6.22 5.77 7.37
N VAL A 47 -6.30 4.44 7.21
CA VAL A 47 -5.48 3.48 7.95
C VAL A 47 -4.02 3.67 7.58
N MET A 48 -3.73 3.71 6.28
CA MET A 48 -2.38 3.84 5.76
C MET A 48 -1.72 5.15 6.23
N ASP A 49 -2.44 6.27 6.14
CA ASP A 49 -1.96 7.58 6.59
C ASP A 49 -1.70 7.60 8.11
N SER A 50 -2.62 7.06 8.94
CA SER A 50 -2.43 6.97 10.39
C SER A 50 -1.20 6.13 10.77
N HIS A 51 -0.99 5.00 10.11
CA HIS A 51 0.18 4.16 10.33
C HIS A 51 1.47 4.83 9.86
N ALA A 52 1.43 5.54 8.73
CA ALA A 52 2.58 6.28 8.22
C ALA A 52 3.01 7.38 9.20
N GLU A 53 2.05 8.14 9.74
CA GLU A 53 2.30 9.15 10.76
C GLU A 53 2.87 8.53 12.05
N ALA A 54 2.20 7.51 12.61
CA ALA A 54 2.63 6.88 13.85
C ALA A 54 4.01 6.22 13.77
N CYS A 55 4.36 5.67 12.61
CA CYS A 55 5.65 5.01 12.39
C CYS A 55 6.73 5.93 11.79
N GLY A 56 6.41 7.19 11.47
CA GLY A 56 7.33 8.12 10.81
C GLY A 56 7.78 7.65 9.43
N ILE A 57 6.90 7.03 8.65
CA ILE A 57 7.19 6.53 7.30
C ILE A 57 6.91 7.65 6.30
N ASP A 58 7.96 8.11 5.61
CA ASP A 58 7.81 9.04 4.48
C ASP A 58 7.38 8.27 3.23
N ILE A 59 6.08 8.31 2.93
CA ILE A 59 5.49 7.63 1.79
C ILE A 59 4.49 8.54 1.08
N VAL A 60 4.57 8.55 -0.24
CA VAL A 60 3.58 9.19 -1.10
C VAL A 60 2.73 8.10 -1.73
N PHE A 61 1.46 8.03 -1.33
CA PHE A 61 0.51 7.11 -1.93
C PHE A 61 0.02 7.61 -3.27
N ASP A 62 0.01 6.70 -4.23
CA ASP A 62 -0.63 6.85 -5.52
C ASP A 62 -1.88 5.96 -5.52
N GLY A 63 -3.03 6.60 -5.29
CA GLY A 63 -4.30 5.95 -4.96
C GLY A 63 -5.15 5.65 -6.19
N TYR A 64 -5.68 4.43 -6.26
CA TYR A 64 -6.50 3.93 -7.36
C TYR A 64 -7.74 3.21 -6.83
N GLN A 65 -8.80 3.12 -7.65
CA GLN A 65 -10.01 2.38 -7.31
C GLN A 65 -10.00 0.94 -7.85
N ALA A 66 -9.25 0.69 -8.92
CA ALA A 66 -9.08 -0.63 -9.50
C ALA A 66 -7.65 -0.86 -10.00
N VAL A 67 -7.24 -2.13 -10.03
CA VAL A 67 -5.91 -2.55 -10.53
C VAL A 67 -5.71 -2.16 -12.00
N SER A 68 -6.79 -2.11 -12.79
CA SER A 68 -6.77 -1.69 -14.19
C SER A 68 -6.36 -0.23 -14.39
N ASP A 69 -6.53 0.60 -13.37
CA ASP A 69 -6.36 2.05 -13.49
C ASP A 69 -4.94 2.50 -13.13
N ILE A 70 -4.10 1.56 -12.67
CA ILE A 70 -2.76 1.85 -12.15
C ILE A 70 -1.83 2.35 -13.26
N ASP A 71 -1.30 3.56 -13.09
CA ASP A 71 -0.13 4.01 -13.83
C ASP A 71 1.15 3.52 -13.14
N TRP A 72 1.73 2.45 -13.70
CA TRP A 72 2.98 1.86 -13.21
C TRP A 72 4.21 2.77 -13.40
N ASN A 73 4.09 3.89 -14.10
CA ASN A 73 5.18 4.86 -14.28
C ASN A 73 5.11 6.02 -13.29
N ALA A 74 3.99 6.21 -12.61
CA ALA A 74 3.87 7.24 -11.59
C ALA A 74 4.80 6.93 -10.39
N PRO A 75 5.41 7.93 -9.74
CA PRO A 75 6.46 7.71 -8.74
C PRO A 75 5.95 7.25 -7.37
N GLY A 76 4.67 7.41 -7.06
CA GLY A 76 4.12 7.07 -5.74
C GLY A 76 3.89 5.57 -5.55
N ALA A 77 3.82 5.15 -4.29
CA ALA A 77 3.55 3.77 -3.89
C ALA A 77 2.09 3.41 -4.22
N LYS A 78 1.90 2.31 -4.95
CA LYS A 78 0.58 1.94 -5.48
C LYS A 78 -0.32 1.44 -4.38
N LEU A 79 -1.48 2.07 -4.26
CA LEU A 79 -2.53 1.71 -3.31
C LEU A 79 -3.86 1.59 -4.06
N VAL A 80 -4.48 0.41 -4.01
CA VAL A 80 -5.91 0.30 -4.29
C VAL A 80 -6.64 0.66 -3.00
N GLU A 81 -7.34 1.78 -3.03
CA GLU A 81 -8.04 2.34 -1.88
C GLU A 81 -9.35 1.59 -1.65
N LEU A 82 -9.47 1.00 -0.47
CA LEU A 82 -10.67 0.30 -0.01
C LEU A 82 -11.43 1.19 0.96
N ASP A 83 -12.77 1.16 0.91
CA ASP A 83 -13.59 1.75 1.97
C ASP A 83 -13.90 0.67 3.02
N LEU A 84 -13.05 0.59 4.05
CA LEU A 84 -13.18 -0.45 5.08
C LEU A 84 -14.16 -0.05 6.20
N PHE A 85 -14.35 1.24 6.42
CA PHE A 85 -15.09 1.77 7.58
C PHE A 85 -16.32 2.60 7.20
N GLY A 86 -16.53 2.92 5.92
CA GLY A 86 -17.55 3.87 5.50
C GLY A 86 -17.36 5.20 6.23
N ASN A 87 -18.41 5.63 6.93
CA ASN A 87 -18.39 6.84 7.75
C ASN A 87 -17.91 6.61 9.21
N ALA A 88 -17.61 5.37 9.62
CA ALA A 88 -17.12 5.11 10.96
C ALA A 88 -15.68 5.64 11.12
N PRO A 89 -15.31 6.16 12.30
CA PRO A 89 -13.93 6.55 12.57
C PRO A 89 -13.04 5.30 12.67
N PHE A 90 -11.77 5.46 12.32
CA PHE A 90 -10.72 4.47 12.54
C PHE A 90 -9.89 4.88 13.76
N GLU A 91 -9.65 3.93 14.67
CA GLU A 91 -8.75 4.09 15.81
C GLU A 91 -7.72 2.95 15.79
N MET A 92 -6.43 3.28 15.93
CA MET A 92 -5.35 2.29 15.98
C MET A 92 -5.21 1.68 17.38
N GLY A 93 -5.00 0.36 17.45
CA GLY A 93 -4.58 -0.34 18.68
C GLY A 93 -5.66 -0.48 19.76
N VAL A 94 -6.93 -0.32 19.42
CA VAL A 94 -8.10 -0.58 20.29
C VAL A 94 -8.60 -2.02 20.21
#